data_AF-A0A8D9LNB6-F1
#
_entry.id   AF-A0A8D9LNB6-F1
#
_cell.length_a   1.000
_cell.length_b   1.000
_cell.length_c   1.000
_cell.angle_alpha   90.00
_cell.angle_beta   90.00
_cell.angle_gamma   90.00
#
_symmetry.space_group_name_H-M   'P 1'
#
loop_
_entity.id
_entity.type
_entity.pdbx_description
1 polymer ?
#
loop_
_entity_poly.entity_id
_entity_poly.type
_entity_poly.pdbx_seq_one_letter_code
_entity_poly.pdbx_strand_id
1 'polypeptide(L)'
;MDKTNKVEGYKESFVNYKKLKGKEDKTGWVLTEYSLHEGVHDDLVLCYIRGKTEKKVEPKLVPKVENNILSNQVQDEEAGAGDAAQLA
;
A
#
# COMPACT_ATOMS: atom_id res chain seq x y z
N MET A 1 -8.28 -21.09 20.82
CA MET A 1 -7.67 -20.22 19.80
C MET A 1 -8.36 -18.88 19.90
N ASP A 2 -7.80 -17.97 20.69
CA ASP A 2 -8.28 -16.60 20.74
C ASP A 2 -7.91 -15.93 19.42
N LYS A 3 -8.89 -15.80 18.53
CA LYS A 3 -8.81 -14.88 17.42
C LYS A 3 -8.97 -13.49 18.00
N THR A 4 -7.89 -12.94 18.56
CA THR A 4 -7.83 -11.52 18.87
C THR A 4 -8.12 -10.80 17.56
N ASN A 5 -9.25 -10.09 17.48
CA ASN A 5 -9.60 -9.20 16.38
C ASN A 5 -8.64 -8.01 16.40
N LYS A 6 -7.36 -8.27 16.13
CA LYS A 6 -6.33 -7.24 16.09
C LYS A 6 -6.52 -6.48 14.79
N VAL A 7 -6.76 -5.18 14.91
CA VAL A 7 -6.80 -4.29 13.76
C VAL A 7 -5.38 -4.13 13.24
N GLU A 8 -5.15 -4.49 11.99
CA GLU A 8 -3.83 -4.38 11.34
C GLU A 8 -3.65 -3.04 10.63
N GLY A 9 -4.75 -2.38 10.27
CA GLY A 9 -4.72 -1.12 9.55
C GLY A 9 -6.11 -0.58 9.24
N TYR A 10 -6.13 0.58 8.59
CA TYR A 10 -7.32 1.33 8.21
C TYR A 10 -7.39 1.48 6.69
N LYS A 11 -8.60 1.75 6.21
CA LYS A 11 -8.88 2.00 4.81
C LYS A 11 -9.81 3.19 4.67
N GLU A 12 -9.41 4.18 3.89
CA GLU A 12 -10.22 5.36 3.56
C GLU A 12 -10.37 5.53 2.04
N SER A 13 -11.41 6.21 1.57
CA SER A 13 -11.66 6.41 0.14
C SER A 13 -12.03 7.84 -0.19
N PHE A 14 -11.34 8.41 -1.17
CA PHE A 14 -11.42 9.80 -1.58
C PHE A 14 -11.83 9.90 -3.06
N VAL A 15 -12.54 10.97 -3.41
CA VAL A 15 -12.84 11.31 -4.81
C VAL A 15 -12.16 12.61 -5.15
N ASN A 16 -11.48 12.64 -6.29
CA ASN A 16 -10.80 13.84 -6.75
C ASN A 16 -11.78 14.83 -7.40
N TYR A 17 -11.63 16.12 -7.09
CA TYR A 17 -12.39 17.22 -7.68
C TYR A 17 -11.43 18.14 -8.43
N LYS A 18 -11.85 18.64 -9.60
CA LYS A 18 -11.12 19.66 -10.35
C LYS A 18 -11.82 21.00 -10.18
N LYS A 19 -11.04 22.08 -10.05
CA LYS A 19 -11.57 23.44 -10.02
C LYS A 19 -11.47 24.04 -11.42
N LEU A 20 -12.61 24.28 -12.07
CA LEU A 20 -12.67 24.95 -13.37
C LEU A 20 -13.49 26.23 -13.24
N LYS A 21 -12.87 27.37 -13.53
CA LYS A 21 -13.51 28.70 -13.49
C LYS A 21 -14.26 28.97 -12.17
N GLY A 22 -13.68 28.57 -11.04
CA GLY A 22 -14.24 28.78 -9.71
C GLY A 22 -15.32 27.78 -9.27
N LYS A 23 -15.74 26.85 -10.14
CA LYS A 23 -16.65 25.75 -9.79
C LYS A 23 -15.86 24.45 -9.57
N GLU A 24 -16.30 23.67 -8.59
CA GLU A 24 -15.76 22.34 -8.33
C GLU A 24 -16.54 21.28 -9.12
N ASP A 25 -15.84 20.58 -10.01
CA ASP A 25 -16.40 19.48 -10.78
C ASP A 25 -15.79 18.16 -10.28
N LYS A 26 -16.65 17.21 -9.91
CA LYS A 26 -16.24 15.86 -9.54
C LYS A 26 -15.56 15.17 -10.73
N THR A 27 -14.41 14.55 -10.49
CA THR A 27 -13.72 13.76 -11.53
C THR A 27 -14.10 12.28 -11.44
N GLY A 28 -13.74 11.50 -12.46
CA GLY A 28 -13.84 10.04 -12.44
C GLY A 28 -12.78 9.36 -11.57
N TRP A 29 -11.82 10.10 -11.00
CA TRP A 29 -10.70 9.53 -10.25
C TRP A 29 -11.07 9.28 -8.78
N VAL A 30 -10.73 8.10 -8.30
CA VAL A 30 -10.93 7.65 -6.91
C VAL A 30 -9.58 7.19 -6.37
N LEU A 31 -9.28 7.59 -5.13
CA LEU A 31 -8.14 7.12 -4.36
C LEU A 31 -8.67 6.29 -3.18
N THR A 32 -8.03 5.17 -2.90
CA THR A 32 -8.23 4.42 -1.65
C THR A 32 -6.90 4.40 -0.91
N GLU A 33 -6.89 4.93 0.30
CA GLU A 33 -5.72 4.96 1.18
C GLU A 33 -5.80 3.79 2.15
N TYR A 34 -4.65 3.17 2.41
CA TYR A 34 -4.47 2.13 3.40
C TYR A 34 -3.33 2.56 4.33
N SER A 35 -3.58 2.54 5.64
CA SER A 35 -2.61 2.88 6.67
C SER A 35 -2.52 1.77 7.71
N LEU A 36 -1.37 1.65 8.39
CA LEU A 36 -1.18 0.65 9.44
C LEU A 36 -1.79 1.13 10.77
N HIS A 37 -2.15 0.19 11.63
CA HIS A 37 -2.64 0.48 12.97
C HIS A 37 -1.54 1.14 13.82
N GLU A 38 -1.92 2.09 14.67
CA GLU A 38 -1.01 2.83 15.54
C GLU A 38 -0.05 1.89 16.30
N GLY A 39 1.24 2.22 16.30
CA GLY A 39 2.32 1.42 16.90
C GLY A 39 3.26 0.75 15.91
N VAL A 40 2.90 0.70 14.62
CA VAL A 40 3.82 0.38 13.53
C VAL A 40 4.18 1.70 12.85
N HIS A 41 5.30 2.29 13.27
CA HIS A 41 5.71 3.63 12.82
C HIS A 41 6.31 3.57 11.41
N ASP A 42 5.47 3.77 10.40
CA ASP A 42 5.88 4.17 9.05
C ASP A 42 5.11 5.43 8.67
N ASP A 43 5.83 6.48 8.22
CA ASP A 43 5.24 7.74 7.74
C ASP A 43 4.61 7.60 6.33
N LEU A 44 4.45 6.37 5.86
CA LEU A 44 3.99 6.03 4.52
C LEU A 44 2.61 5.36 4.57
N VAL A 45 1.78 5.70 3.59
CA VAL A 45 0.50 5.05 3.32
C VAL A 45 0.51 4.41 1.94
N LEU A 46 -0.22 3.30 1.80
CA LEU A 46 -0.41 2.67 0.50
C LEU A 46 -1.65 3.25 -0.18
N CYS A 47 -1.47 3.87 -1.35
CA CYS A 47 -2.56 4.47 -2.12
C CYS A 47 -2.88 3.65 -3.37
N TYR A 48 -4.15 3.26 -3.54
CA TYR A 48 -4.68 2.69 -4.78
C TYR A 48 -5.50 3.73 -5.54
N ILE A 49 -4.97 4.18 -6.68
CA ILE A 49 -5.59 5.19 -7.54
C ILE A 49 -6.23 4.50 -8.74
N ARG A 50 -7.50 4.79 -9.00
CA ARG A 50 -8.23 4.27 -10.16
C ARG A 50 -9.08 5.35 -10.83
N GLY A 51 -9.03 5.38 -12.15
CA GLY A 51 -9.97 6.16 -12.96
C GLY A 51 -11.22 5.34 -13.24
N LYS A 52 -12.40 5.89 -12.98
CA LYS A 52 -13.64 5.41 -13.58
C LYS A 52 -13.61 5.81 -15.06
N THR A 53 -13.04 4.96 -15.90
CA THR A 53 -13.19 5.12 -17.34
C THR A 53 -14.64 4.80 -17.70
N GLU A 54 -15.36 5.79 -18.24
CA GLU A 54 -16.70 5.61 -18.81
C GLU A 54 -16.71 4.64 -20.01
N LYS A 55 -15.52 4.28 -20.52
CA LYS A 55 -15.33 3.23 -21.50
C LYS A 55 -14.50 2.11 -20.90
N LYS A 56 -14.97 0.86 -21.00
CA LYS A 56 -14.11 -0.33 -20.84
C LYS A 56 -13.00 -0.21 -21.88
N VAL A 57 -11.86 0.35 -21.51
CA VAL A 57 -10.63 0.16 -22.27
C VAL A 57 -10.13 -1.19 -21.83
N GLU A 58 -10.13 -2.16 -22.74
CA GLU A 58 -9.50 -3.46 -22.48
C GLU A 58 -8.08 -3.19 -21.98
N PRO A 59 -7.67 -3.76 -20.83
CA PRO A 59 -6.32 -3.58 -20.35
C PRO A 59 -5.38 -4.11 -21.42
N LYS A 60 -4.63 -3.22 -22.07
CA LYS A 60 -3.47 -3.64 -22.84
C LYS A 60 -2.53 -4.28 -21.84
N LEU A 61 -2.31 -5.59 -21.97
CA LEU A 61 -1.32 -6.31 -21.20
C LEU A 61 0.02 -5.57 -21.37
N VAL A 62 0.42 -4.84 -20.34
CA VAL A 62 1.75 -4.25 -20.26
C VAL A 62 2.71 -5.43 -20.17
N PRO A 63 3.78 -5.49 -20.98
CA PRO A 63 4.78 -6.53 -20.84
C PRO A 63 5.23 -6.61 -19.39
N LYS A 64 5.28 -7.82 -18.85
CA LYS A 64 5.77 -8.11 -17.51
C LYS A 64 7.16 -7.47 -17.40
N VAL A 65 7.28 -6.40 -16.60
CA VAL A 65 8.58 -5.83 -16.27
C VAL A 65 9.27 -6.89 -15.45
N GLU A 66 10.32 -7.50 -16.00
CA GLU A 66 11.15 -8.43 -15.25
C GLU A 66 11.77 -7.67 -14.08
N ASN A 67 11.72 -8.29 -12.90
CA ASN A 67 12.24 -7.69 -11.69
C ASN A 67 13.77 -7.59 -11.83
N ASN A 68 14.30 -6.39 -12.03
CA ASN A 68 15.74 -6.15 -12.23
C ASN A 68 16.57 -6.27 -10.93
N ILE A 69 15.96 -6.68 -9.82
CA ILE A 69 16.67 -6.94 -8.58
C ILE A 69 17.44 -8.25 -8.76
N LEU A 70 18.76 -8.12 -8.92
CA LEU A 70 19.67 -9.27 -8.86
C LEU A 70 19.50 -9.94 -7.49
N SER A 71 19.42 -11.26 -7.46
CA SER A 71 19.26 -12.06 -6.21
C SER A 71 20.30 -11.71 -5.14
N ASN A 72 21.41 -11.11 -5.55
CA ASN A 72 22.55 -10.70 -4.75
C ASN A 72 22.32 -9.38 -3.98
N GLN A 73 21.23 -8.66 -4.26
CA GLN A 73 20.88 -7.38 -3.61
C GLN A 73 19.86 -7.54 -2.48
N VAL A 74 19.39 -8.76 -2.23
CA VAL A 74 18.61 -9.09 -1.04
C VAL A 74 19.62 -9.47 0.05
N GLN A 75 19.89 -8.56 0.98
CA GLN A 75 20.49 -8.97 2.25
C GLN A 75 19.38 -9.66 3.03
N ASP A 76 19.47 -10.98 3.12
CA ASP A 76 18.77 -11.73 4.13
C ASP A 76 19.32 -11.25 5.48
N GLU A 77 18.55 -10.43 6.22
CA GLU A 77 18.80 -10.30 7.66
C GLU A 77 18.46 -11.66 8.27
N GLU A 78 19.47 -12.53 8.36
CA GLU A 78 19.40 -13.70 9.21
C GLU A 78 19.14 -13.23 10.64
N ALA A 79 18.00 -13.67 11.16
CA ALA A 79 17.62 -13.53 12.55
C ALA A 79 18.75 -14.03 13.46
N GLY A 80 19.43 -13.11 14.13
CA GLY A 80 20.28 -13.40 15.28
C GLY A 80 19.43 -13.76 16.50
N ALA A 81 18.75 -14.91 16.46
CA ALA A 81 18.30 -15.58 17.67
C ALA A 81 19.48 -16.37 18.25
N GLY A 82 20.21 -15.73 19.17
CA GLY A 82 21.32 -16.33 19.91
C GLY A 82 21.19 -16.02 21.40
N ASP A 83 20.41 -16.86 22.09
CA ASP A 83 20.51 -17.25 23.50
C ASP A 83 21.44 -16.38 24.40
N ALA A 84 20.85 -15.45 25.15
CA ALA A 84 21.45 -14.98 26.40
C ALA A 84 21.11 -16.00 27.49
N ALA A 85 21.95 -17.04 27.55
CA ALA A 85 21.93 -18.03 28.61
C ALA A 85 22.00 -17.38 30.00
N GLN A 86 21.14 -17.87 30.88
CA GLN A 86 21.36 -17.83 32.33
C GLN A 86 22.74 -18.40 32.67
N LEU A 87 23.32 -17.90 33.77
CA LEU A 87 24.37 -18.48 34.65
C LEU A 87 25.67 -17.67 34.71
N ALA A 88 25.74 -16.74 35.69
CA ALA A 88 26.71 -16.76 36.80
C ALA A 88 26.37 -15.63 37.79
#